data_AF-A0A934QQ04-F1
#
_entry.id   AF-A0A934QQ04-F1
#
_cell.length_a   1.000
_cell.length_b   1.000
_cell.length_c   1.000
_cell.angle_alpha   90.00
_cell.angle_beta   90.00
_cell.angle_gamma   90.00
#
_symmetry.space_group_name_H-M   'P 1'
#
loop_
_entity.id
_entity.type
_entity.pdbx_description
1 polymer ?
#
loop_
_entity_poly.entity_id
_entity_poly.type
_entity_poly.pdbx_seq_one_letter_code
_entity_poly.pdbx_strand_id
1 'polypeptide(L)'
;MSDLGTKTATSAVARTRVWTIAAWAALGWALFTLAILHIVSSFHPLTDPLSRYAFSDHGGGMLEASLLSFSVGVIAVRGALLAAGITFPRTTSVLIYATALGLVAAALFPATFTPEIDPISGRIHQYGSLIAFLCLPAIAFSLLDKFAEVPQLAATRRMLVRLLQVGLLSLGLFGVSYVVDTLPAMPVVTTLMTLLPVGFTQRLVFVVDFCLLVALLVAAVRTARLHQGELR
;
A
#
# COMPACT_ATOMS: atom_id res chain seq x y z
N MET A 1 -26.82 32.72 -7.92
CA MET A 1 -25.43 32.20 -7.93
C MET A 1 -25.08 31.41 -6.66
N SER A 2 -25.54 31.80 -5.46
CA SER A 2 -25.30 31.05 -4.20
C SER A 2 -25.80 29.59 -4.23
N ASP A 3 -27.02 29.32 -4.74
CA ASP A 3 -27.61 27.96 -4.77
C ASP A 3 -26.87 26.94 -5.67
N LEU A 4 -26.12 27.42 -6.68
CA LEU A 4 -25.30 26.56 -7.56
C LEU A 4 -24.00 26.09 -6.86
N GLY A 5 -23.41 26.92 -5.99
CA GLY A 5 -22.20 26.56 -5.23
C GLY A 5 -22.48 25.46 -4.21
N THR A 6 -23.60 25.56 -3.49
CA THR A 6 -24.01 24.61 -2.45
C THR A 6 -24.31 23.21 -2.99
N LYS A 7 -24.94 23.12 -4.18
CA LYS A 7 -25.22 21.84 -4.86
C LYS A 7 -23.95 21.13 -5.31
N THR A 8 -22.98 21.89 -5.83
CA THR A 8 -21.72 21.35 -6.35
C THR A 8 -20.85 20.75 -5.22
N ALA A 9 -20.74 21.43 -4.09
CA ALA A 9 -19.98 20.90 -2.95
C ALA A 9 -20.67 19.72 -2.25
N THR A 10 -21.99 19.73 -2.16
CA THR A 10 -22.75 18.58 -1.64
C THR A 10 -22.50 17.32 -2.50
N SER A 11 -22.41 17.48 -3.82
CA SER A 11 -22.06 16.40 -4.75
C SER A 11 -20.62 15.90 -4.57
N ALA A 12 -19.65 16.79 -4.34
CA ALA A 12 -18.25 16.41 -4.09
C ALA A 12 -18.07 15.59 -2.80
N VAL A 13 -18.74 15.98 -1.71
CA VAL A 13 -18.72 15.24 -0.44
C VAL A 13 -19.37 13.86 -0.61
N ALA A 14 -20.51 13.78 -1.28
CA ALA A 14 -21.18 12.51 -1.56
C ALA A 14 -20.31 11.56 -2.38
N ARG A 15 -19.68 12.06 -3.45
CA ARG A 15 -18.72 11.29 -4.27
C ARG A 15 -17.52 10.82 -3.46
N THR A 16 -16.93 11.70 -2.65
CA THR A 16 -15.79 11.35 -1.79
C THR A 16 -16.16 10.22 -0.84
N ARG A 17 -17.38 10.25 -0.28
CA ARG A 17 -17.89 9.19 0.62
C ARG A 17 -17.97 7.84 -0.08
N VAL A 18 -18.49 7.76 -1.30
CA VAL A 18 -18.59 6.50 -2.06
C VAL A 18 -17.21 5.87 -2.26
N TRP A 19 -16.24 6.66 -2.74
CA TRP A 19 -14.86 6.18 -2.91
C TRP A 19 -14.19 5.81 -1.60
N THR A 20 -14.49 6.54 -0.53
CA THR A 20 -13.97 6.23 0.81
C THR A 20 -14.49 4.90 1.32
N ILE A 21 -15.77 4.60 1.11
CA ILE A 21 -16.37 3.30 1.47
C ILE A 21 -15.72 2.18 0.65
N ALA A 22 -15.56 2.38 -0.67
CA ALA A 22 -14.91 1.40 -1.53
C ALA A 22 -13.45 1.13 -1.10
N ALA A 23 -12.70 2.18 -0.76
CA ALA A 23 -11.33 2.08 -0.28
C ALA A 23 -11.26 1.31 1.04
N TRP A 24 -12.10 1.63 2.03
CA TRP A 24 -12.14 0.91 3.30
C TRP A 24 -12.57 -0.54 3.15
N ALA A 25 -13.56 -0.83 2.31
CA ALA A 25 -14.00 -2.20 2.06
C ALA A 25 -12.88 -3.03 1.43
N ALA A 26 -12.20 -2.50 0.41
CA ALA A 26 -11.13 -3.20 -0.29
C ALA A 26 -9.87 -3.37 0.58
N LEU A 27 -9.40 -2.29 1.23
CA LEU A 27 -8.25 -2.35 2.14
C LEU A 27 -8.55 -3.22 3.37
N GLY A 28 -9.76 -3.13 3.90
CA GLY A 28 -10.22 -3.97 5.02
C GLY A 28 -10.29 -5.44 4.64
N TRP A 29 -10.80 -5.77 3.45
CA TRP A 29 -10.82 -7.14 2.95
C TRP A 29 -9.40 -7.68 2.73
N ALA A 30 -8.49 -6.88 2.17
CA ALA A 30 -7.09 -7.26 2.02
C ALA A 30 -6.41 -7.58 3.36
N LEU A 31 -6.63 -6.75 4.39
CA LEU A 31 -6.14 -7.02 5.74
C LEU A 31 -6.78 -8.24 6.36
N PHE A 32 -8.10 -8.40 6.19
CA PHE A 32 -8.83 -9.53 6.73
C PHE A 32 -8.28 -10.85 6.19
N THR A 33 -8.14 -11.00 4.87
CA THR A 33 -7.62 -12.23 4.27
C THR A 33 -6.17 -12.50 4.67
N LEU A 34 -5.34 -11.46 4.75
CA LEU A 34 -3.96 -11.61 5.25
C LEU A 34 -3.92 -12.01 6.73
N ALA A 35 -4.76 -11.42 7.57
CA ALA A 35 -4.81 -11.76 8.99
C ALA A 35 -5.25 -13.21 9.20
N ILE A 36 -6.26 -13.68 8.46
CA ILE A 36 -6.65 -15.08 8.49
C ILE A 36 -5.51 -15.99 8.03
N LEU A 37 -4.78 -15.63 6.96
CA LEU A 37 -3.60 -16.39 6.54
C LEU A 37 -2.53 -16.50 7.63
N HIS A 38 -2.31 -15.46 8.44
CA HIS A 38 -1.38 -15.54 9.57
C HIS A 38 -1.82 -16.54 10.65
N ILE A 39 -3.12 -16.84 10.73
CA ILE A 39 -3.67 -17.76 11.72
C ILE A 39 -3.66 -19.20 11.20
N VAL A 40 -4.01 -19.40 9.92
CA VAL A 40 -4.22 -20.73 9.35
C VAL A 40 -3.00 -21.31 8.63
N SER A 41 -2.03 -20.47 8.26
CA SER A 41 -0.84 -20.93 7.56
C SER A 41 0.13 -21.66 8.46
N SER A 42 0.79 -22.69 7.92
CA SER A 42 1.88 -23.43 8.56
C SER A 42 3.21 -22.66 8.55
N PHE A 43 3.30 -21.54 7.83
CA PHE A 43 4.52 -20.72 7.72
C PHE A 43 4.73 -19.79 8.91
N HIS A 44 6.00 -19.57 9.26
CA HIS A 44 6.38 -18.78 10.43
C HIS A 44 6.35 -17.28 10.10
N PRO A 45 5.51 -16.47 10.78
CA PRO A 45 5.19 -15.11 10.36
C PRO A 45 6.36 -14.12 10.49
N LEU A 46 7.39 -14.44 11.26
CA LEU A 46 8.55 -13.56 11.40
C LEU A 46 9.62 -13.85 10.35
N THR A 47 9.80 -15.10 9.96
CA THR A 47 10.94 -15.52 9.13
C THR A 47 10.53 -15.70 7.68
N ASP A 48 9.34 -16.26 7.43
CA ASP A 48 8.88 -16.54 6.08
C ASP A 48 8.31 -15.28 5.41
N PRO A 49 8.69 -15.00 4.15
CA PRO A 49 8.13 -13.88 3.40
C PRO A 49 6.63 -14.06 3.21
N LEU A 50 5.89 -12.94 3.10
CA LEU A 50 4.44 -12.97 2.90
C LEU A 50 4.04 -13.73 1.63
N SER A 51 4.88 -13.66 0.59
CA SER A 51 4.65 -14.36 -0.67
C SER A 51 4.62 -15.89 -0.54
N ARG A 52 5.23 -16.44 0.53
CA ARG A 52 5.22 -17.88 0.79
C ARG A 52 3.82 -18.37 1.18
N TYR A 53 2.94 -17.50 1.68
CA TYR A 53 1.56 -17.87 2.03
C TYR A 53 0.70 -18.30 0.83
N ALA A 54 1.10 -17.99 -0.41
CA ALA A 54 0.47 -18.57 -1.62
C ALA A 54 0.51 -20.11 -1.63
N PHE A 55 1.48 -20.71 -0.94
CA PHE A 55 1.73 -22.15 -0.86
C PHE A 55 1.24 -22.76 0.45
N SER A 56 0.38 -22.05 1.17
CA SER A 56 -0.12 -22.51 2.45
C SER A 56 -1.04 -23.72 2.26
N ASP A 57 -0.87 -24.74 3.11
CA ASP A 57 -1.73 -25.93 3.14
C ASP A 57 -3.21 -25.57 3.42
N HIS A 58 -3.43 -24.41 4.04
CA HIS A 58 -4.74 -23.85 4.36
C HIS A 58 -4.84 -22.40 3.85
N GLY A 59 -6.00 -22.04 3.28
CA GLY A 59 -6.24 -20.67 2.81
C GLY A 59 -5.68 -20.37 1.41
N GLY A 60 -5.60 -21.39 0.54
CA GLY A 60 -5.21 -21.20 -0.87
C GLY A 60 -6.03 -20.10 -1.56
N GLY A 61 -5.36 -19.26 -2.34
CA GLY A 61 -5.98 -18.12 -3.04
C GLY A 61 -6.19 -16.87 -2.17
N MET A 62 -6.02 -16.94 -0.85
CA MET A 62 -6.29 -15.80 0.04
C MET A 62 -5.24 -14.69 -0.08
N LEU A 63 -3.99 -15.03 -0.44
CA LEU A 63 -2.94 -14.05 -0.63
C LEU A 63 -3.20 -13.26 -1.91
N GLU A 64 -3.53 -13.95 -3.00
CA GLU A 64 -3.90 -13.38 -4.29
C GLU A 64 -5.14 -12.50 -4.14
N ALA A 65 -6.16 -12.99 -3.44
CA ALA A 65 -7.35 -12.20 -3.11
C ALA A 65 -7.00 -10.94 -2.29
N SER A 66 -6.05 -11.04 -1.35
CA SER A 66 -5.58 -9.87 -0.60
C SER A 66 -4.91 -8.85 -1.52
N LEU A 67 -3.95 -9.27 -2.35
CA LEU A 67 -3.20 -8.39 -3.24
C LEU A 67 -4.12 -7.71 -4.28
N LEU A 68 -5.07 -8.46 -4.85
CA LEU A 68 -6.07 -7.90 -5.76
C LEU A 68 -6.99 -6.90 -5.04
N SER A 69 -7.43 -7.21 -3.83
CA SER A 69 -8.27 -6.30 -3.04
C SER A 69 -7.49 -5.04 -2.63
N PHE A 70 -6.22 -5.17 -2.26
CA PHE A 70 -5.34 -4.04 -1.98
C PHE A 70 -5.16 -3.15 -3.22
N SER A 71 -4.99 -3.75 -4.40
CA SER A 71 -4.92 -3.02 -5.68
C SER A 71 -6.18 -2.21 -5.94
N VAL A 72 -7.37 -2.79 -5.72
CA VAL A 72 -8.65 -2.05 -5.78
C VAL A 72 -8.67 -0.92 -4.75
N GLY A 73 -8.19 -1.16 -3.54
CA GLY A 73 -8.04 -0.17 -2.48
C GLY A 73 -7.21 1.04 -2.90
N VAL A 74 -6.05 0.81 -3.54
CA VAL A 74 -5.17 1.85 -4.08
C VAL A 74 -5.91 2.73 -5.11
N ILE A 75 -6.64 2.11 -6.03
CA ILE A 75 -7.45 2.85 -7.03
C ILE A 75 -8.62 3.59 -6.38
N ALA A 76 -9.26 3.02 -5.37
CA ALA A 76 -10.34 3.68 -4.64
C ALA A 76 -9.84 4.89 -3.83
N VAL A 77 -8.65 4.82 -3.22
CA VAL A 77 -7.99 5.96 -2.58
C VAL A 77 -7.73 7.08 -3.58
N ARG A 78 -7.27 6.76 -4.79
CA ARG A 78 -7.17 7.74 -5.89
C ARG A 78 -8.50 8.40 -6.20
N GLY A 79 -9.57 7.60 -6.30
CA GLY A 79 -10.93 8.09 -6.51
C GLY A 79 -11.40 9.06 -5.41
N ALA A 80 -11.10 8.74 -4.15
CA ALA A 80 -11.46 9.58 -3.00
C ALA A 80 -10.73 10.92 -3.02
N LEU A 81 -9.41 10.91 -3.28
CA LEU A 81 -8.59 12.12 -3.39
C LEU A 81 -9.08 13.04 -4.54
N LEU A 82 -9.35 12.48 -5.73
CA LEU A 82 -9.90 13.24 -6.85
C LEU A 82 -11.30 13.79 -6.56
N ALA A 83 -12.15 12.99 -5.91
CA ALA A 83 -13.49 13.44 -5.53
C ALA A 83 -13.46 14.54 -4.47
N ALA A 84 -12.43 14.57 -3.63
CA ALA A 84 -12.18 15.63 -2.66
C ALA A 84 -11.61 16.92 -3.28
N GLY A 85 -11.28 16.92 -4.57
CA GLY A 85 -10.72 18.07 -5.28
C GLY A 85 -9.19 18.15 -5.23
N ILE A 86 -8.50 17.12 -4.76
CA ILE A 86 -7.03 17.09 -4.75
C ILE A 86 -6.55 16.81 -6.18
N THR A 87 -5.74 17.72 -6.71
CA THR A 87 -5.13 17.57 -8.04
C THR A 87 -3.84 16.77 -7.97
N PHE A 88 -3.56 16.02 -9.03
CA PHE A 88 -2.38 15.17 -9.13
C PHE A 88 -1.47 15.60 -10.29
N PRO A 89 -0.15 15.64 -10.09
CA PRO A 89 0.77 15.61 -11.23
C PRO A 89 0.64 14.26 -11.96
N ARG A 90 1.02 14.24 -13.25
CA ARG A 90 1.02 13.01 -14.06
C ARG A 90 1.82 11.89 -13.40
N THR A 91 2.94 12.25 -12.77
CA THR A 91 3.81 11.33 -12.01
C THR A 91 3.04 10.57 -10.93
N THR A 92 2.23 11.25 -10.11
CA THR A 92 1.42 10.57 -9.08
C THR A 92 0.44 9.59 -9.68
N SER A 93 -0.20 9.93 -10.80
CA SER A 93 -1.10 8.99 -11.48
C SER A 93 -0.36 7.76 -11.99
N VAL A 94 0.82 7.93 -12.60
CA VAL A 94 1.67 6.81 -13.05
C VAL A 94 2.05 5.92 -11.86
N LEU A 95 2.49 6.49 -10.74
CA LEU A 95 2.87 5.74 -9.55
C LEU A 95 1.69 4.95 -8.97
N ILE A 96 0.48 5.52 -8.94
CA ILE A 96 -0.74 4.83 -8.48
C ILE A 96 -1.04 3.62 -9.37
N TYR A 97 -1.05 3.80 -10.69
CA TYR A 97 -1.32 2.71 -11.62
C TYR A 97 -0.21 1.66 -11.59
N ALA A 98 1.05 2.06 -11.48
CA ALA A 98 2.18 1.15 -11.32
C ALA A 98 2.06 0.32 -10.04
N THR A 99 1.65 0.93 -8.92
CA THR A 99 1.38 0.21 -7.66
C THR A 99 0.28 -0.83 -7.85
N ALA A 100 -0.86 -0.42 -8.41
CA ALA A 100 -2.01 -1.29 -8.63
C ALA A 100 -1.68 -2.46 -9.57
N LEU A 101 -0.99 -2.19 -10.67
CA LEU A 101 -0.55 -3.21 -11.63
C LEU A 101 0.53 -4.12 -11.06
N GLY A 102 1.46 -3.59 -10.26
CA GLY A 102 2.47 -4.38 -9.56
C GLY A 102 1.85 -5.39 -8.60
N LEU A 103 0.82 -4.99 -7.84
CA LEU A 103 0.04 -5.88 -6.96
C LEU A 103 -0.73 -6.94 -7.75
N VAL A 104 -1.36 -6.56 -8.88
CA VAL A 104 -2.04 -7.52 -9.76
C VAL A 104 -1.05 -8.53 -10.35
N ALA A 105 0.11 -8.07 -10.81
CA ALA A 105 1.16 -8.95 -11.30
C ALA A 105 1.65 -9.90 -10.20
N ALA A 106 1.88 -9.41 -8.98
CA ALA A 106 2.25 -10.27 -7.85
C ALA A 106 1.16 -11.29 -7.49
N ALA A 107 -0.12 -10.95 -7.67
CA ALA A 107 -1.23 -11.87 -7.41
C ALA A 107 -1.39 -12.94 -8.50
N LEU A 108 -1.20 -12.59 -9.77
CA LEU A 108 -1.46 -13.49 -10.90
C LEU A 108 -0.26 -14.38 -11.24
N PHE A 109 0.93 -13.99 -10.81
CA PHE A 109 2.17 -14.73 -11.06
C PHE A 109 2.72 -15.21 -9.71
N PRO A 110 2.65 -16.51 -9.41
CA PRO A 110 3.19 -17.07 -8.18
C PRO A 110 4.71 -16.91 -8.06
N ALA A 111 5.19 -16.71 -6.84
CA ALA A 111 6.61 -16.72 -6.50
C ALA A 111 7.20 -18.13 -6.67
N THR A 112 8.44 -18.22 -7.14
CA THR A 112 9.14 -19.51 -7.33
C THR A 112 9.72 -20.00 -6.01
N PHE A 113 8.94 -20.77 -5.25
CA PHE A 113 9.42 -21.48 -4.05
C PHE A 113 9.51 -22.99 -4.23
N THR A 114 8.93 -23.53 -5.30
CA THR A 114 8.93 -24.96 -5.61
C THR A 114 9.40 -25.19 -7.05
N PRO A 115 9.95 -26.37 -7.38
CA PRO A 115 10.47 -26.66 -8.72
C PRO A 115 9.41 -26.63 -9.83
N GLU A 116 8.13 -26.79 -9.49
CA GLU A 116 7.03 -26.86 -10.46
C GLU A 116 6.64 -25.48 -11.01
N ILE A 117 7.07 -24.39 -10.37
CA ILE A 117 6.74 -23.03 -10.79
C ILE A 117 7.78 -22.50 -11.76
N ASP A 118 7.31 -22.00 -12.90
CA ASP A 118 8.14 -21.33 -13.91
C ASP A 118 8.94 -20.17 -13.26
N PRO A 119 10.29 -20.16 -13.36
CA PRO A 119 11.14 -19.07 -12.90
C PRO A 119 10.80 -17.68 -13.50
N ILE A 120 10.15 -17.62 -14.66
CA ILE A 120 9.65 -16.37 -15.25
C ILE A 120 8.51 -15.82 -14.39
N SER A 121 7.58 -16.67 -13.95
CA SER A 121 6.48 -16.28 -13.06
C SER A 121 7.01 -15.68 -11.76
N GLY A 122 7.98 -16.35 -11.12
CA GLY A 122 8.58 -15.84 -9.89
C GLY A 122 9.26 -14.49 -10.05
N ARG A 123 9.91 -14.25 -11.20
CA ARG A 123 10.50 -12.94 -11.52
C ARG A 123 9.42 -11.86 -11.70
N ILE A 124 8.31 -12.17 -12.37
CA ILE A 124 7.18 -11.23 -12.51
C ILE A 124 6.61 -10.88 -11.14
N HIS A 125 6.41 -11.88 -10.27
CA HIS A 125 5.97 -11.67 -8.88
C HIS A 125 6.89 -10.70 -8.13
N GLN A 126 8.19 -10.97 -8.19
CA GLN A 126 9.21 -10.20 -7.49
C GLN A 126 9.25 -8.75 -7.97
N TYR A 127 9.32 -8.53 -9.29
CA TYR A 127 9.35 -7.17 -9.83
C TYR A 127 8.02 -6.43 -9.64
N GLY A 128 6.88 -7.11 -9.73
CA GLY A 128 5.58 -6.54 -9.42
C GLY A 128 5.49 -6.06 -7.98
N SER A 129 5.93 -6.90 -7.04
CA SER A 129 6.00 -6.56 -5.61
C SER A 129 6.97 -5.40 -5.34
N LEU A 130 8.15 -5.41 -5.97
CA LEU A 130 9.13 -4.33 -5.86
C LEU A 130 8.56 -2.99 -6.34
N ILE A 131 7.89 -2.98 -7.51
CA ILE A 131 7.23 -1.79 -8.03
C ILE A 131 6.17 -1.29 -7.05
N ALA A 132 5.34 -2.17 -6.49
CA ALA A 132 4.32 -1.80 -5.53
C ALA A 132 4.91 -1.12 -4.28
N PHE A 133 5.93 -1.74 -3.66
CA PHE A 133 6.60 -1.21 -2.47
C PHE A 133 7.37 0.09 -2.71
N LEU A 134 7.95 0.29 -3.90
CA LEU A 134 8.66 1.53 -4.23
C LEU A 134 7.70 2.68 -4.56
N CYS A 135 6.61 2.39 -5.27
CA CYS A 135 5.72 3.42 -5.76
C CYS A 135 4.86 4.03 -4.65
N LEU A 136 4.47 3.26 -3.63
CA LEU A 136 3.59 3.73 -2.57
C LEU A 136 4.16 4.90 -1.74
N PRO A 137 5.39 4.83 -1.18
CA PRO A 137 6.01 5.99 -0.55
C PRO A 137 6.23 7.14 -1.54
N ALA A 138 6.53 6.85 -2.81
CA ALA A 138 6.66 7.87 -3.85
C ALA A 138 5.35 8.61 -4.15
N ILE A 139 4.18 7.93 -4.08
CA ILE A 139 2.86 8.56 -4.18
C ILE A 139 2.70 9.57 -3.05
N ALA A 140 2.93 9.15 -1.80
CA ALA A 140 2.80 10.03 -0.63
C ALA A 140 3.74 11.24 -0.73
N PHE A 141 5.00 11.01 -1.12
CA PHE A 141 5.98 12.08 -1.34
C PHE A 141 5.51 13.09 -2.39
N SER A 142 5.02 12.61 -3.55
CA SER A 142 4.56 13.47 -4.65
C SER A 142 3.35 14.35 -4.31
N LEU A 143 2.66 14.07 -3.20
CA LEU A 143 1.50 14.81 -2.71
C LEU A 143 1.82 15.76 -1.55
N LEU A 144 3.04 15.73 -0.99
CA LEU A 144 3.38 16.53 0.19
C LEU A 144 3.22 18.04 -0.02
N ASP A 145 3.52 18.54 -1.21
CA ASP A 145 3.40 19.97 -1.53
C ASP A 145 1.94 20.41 -1.58
N LYS A 146 1.03 19.54 -2.04
CA LYS A 146 -0.42 19.81 -2.06
C LYS A 146 -1.01 19.97 -0.67
N PHE A 147 -0.45 19.29 0.32
CA PHE A 147 -0.85 19.48 1.72
C PHE A 147 -0.13 20.63 2.41
N ALA A 148 0.93 21.18 1.81
CA ALA A 148 1.63 22.37 2.35
C ALA A 148 0.87 23.66 2.05
N GLU A 149 0.15 23.70 0.93
CA GLU A 149 -0.65 24.85 0.46
C GLU A 149 -1.86 25.15 1.39
N VAL A 150 -2.29 24.20 2.23
CA VAL A 150 -3.50 24.30 3.07
C VAL A 150 -3.15 24.20 4.57
N PRO A 151 -3.14 25.31 5.33
CA PRO A 151 -2.75 25.31 6.76
C PRO A 151 -3.55 24.33 7.63
N GLN A 152 -4.83 24.13 7.33
CA GLN A 152 -5.74 23.22 8.04
C GLN A 152 -5.31 21.74 7.89
N LEU A 153 -4.47 21.42 6.91
CA LEU A 153 -3.93 20.07 6.67
C LEU A 153 -2.50 19.88 7.20
N ALA A 154 -1.93 20.87 7.91
CA ALA A 154 -0.56 20.79 8.41
C ALA A 154 -0.28 19.56 9.30
N ALA A 155 -1.25 19.15 10.13
CA ALA A 155 -1.12 17.94 10.95
C ALA A 155 -1.08 16.67 10.10
N THR A 156 -1.92 16.59 9.07
CA THR A 156 -1.94 15.49 8.10
C THR A 156 -0.62 15.42 7.34
N ARG A 157 -0.09 16.56 6.90
CA ARG A 157 1.23 16.64 6.24
C ARG A 157 2.34 16.12 7.14
N ARG A 158 2.40 16.55 8.41
CA ARG A 158 3.41 16.06 9.37
C ARG A 158 3.33 14.55 9.57
N MET A 159 2.12 14.00 9.64
CA MET A 159 1.91 12.55 9.74
C MET A 159 2.41 11.83 8.49
N LEU A 160 2.10 12.32 7.28
CA LEU A 160 2.60 11.76 6.02
C LEU A 160 4.13 11.80 5.94
N VAL A 161 4.77 12.90 6.35
CA VAL A 161 6.23 12.99 6.39
C VAL A 161 6.84 11.93 7.32
N ARG A 162 6.28 11.74 8.52
CA ARG A 162 6.75 10.72 9.46
C ARG A 162 6.58 9.32 8.89
N LEU A 163 5.40 9.01 8.35
CA LEU A 163 5.14 7.72 7.72
C LEU A 163 6.05 7.48 6.51
N LEU A 164 6.35 8.51 5.72
CA LEU A 164 7.28 8.42 4.61
C LEU A 164 8.70 8.11 5.09
N GLN A 165 9.19 8.78 6.15
CA GLN A 165 10.50 8.51 6.73
C GLN A 165 10.59 7.07 7.25
N VAL A 166 9.56 6.63 8.00
CA VAL A 166 9.48 5.25 8.49
C VAL A 166 9.37 4.26 7.32
N GLY A 167 8.63 4.60 6.26
CA GLY A 167 8.47 3.76 5.07
C GLY A 167 9.77 3.59 4.30
N LEU A 168 10.51 4.68 4.07
CA LEU A 168 11.83 4.63 3.43
C LEU A 168 12.85 3.85 4.26
N LEU A 169 12.85 4.03 5.59
CA LEU A 169 13.70 3.25 6.49
C LEU A 169 13.34 1.76 6.45
N SER A 170 12.05 1.44 6.56
CA SER A 170 11.55 0.06 6.53
C SER A 170 11.87 -0.61 5.19
N LEU A 171 11.72 0.13 4.08
CA LEU A 171 12.03 -0.36 2.74
C LEU A 171 13.53 -0.60 2.56
N GLY A 172 14.37 0.29 3.10
CA GLY A 172 15.82 0.08 3.17
C GLY A 172 16.18 -1.17 3.98
N LEU A 173 15.57 -1.36 5.16
CA LEU A 173 15.75 -2.55 5.99
C LEU A 173 15.31 -3.83 5.27
N PHE A 174 14.17 -3.81 4.58
CA PHE A 174 13.70 -4.93 3.78
C PHE A 174 14.65 -5.22 2.61
N GLY A 175 15.12 -4.20 1.89
CA GLY A 175 16.10 -4.38 0.82
C GLY A 175 17.41 -5.00 1.31
N VAL A 176 17.94 -4.53 2.44
CA VAL A 176 19.13 -5.13 3.08
C VAL A 176 18.86 -6.57 3.49
N SER A 177 17.74 -6.83 4.18
CA SER A 177 17.35 -8.18 4.60
C SER A 177 17.24 -9.13 3.41
N TYR A 178 16.60 -8.69 2.32
CA TYR A 178 16.46 -9.47 1.09
C TYR A 178 17.80 -9.77 0.42
N VAL A 179 18.70 -8.77 0.30
CA VAL A 179 20.04 -8.99 -0.27
C VAL A 179 20.84 -9.95 0.59
N VAL A 180 20.83 -9.76 1.91
CA VAL A 180 21.48 -10.67 2.87
C VAL A 180 20.93 -12.09 2.72
N ASP A 181 19.61 -12.25 2.51
CA ASP A 181 18.95 -13.55 2.33
C ASP A 181 19.47 -14.35 1.11
N THR A 182 19.97 -13.63 0.10
CA THR A 182 20.47 -14.21 -1.16
C THR A 182 21.98 -14.49 -1.16
N LEU A 183 22.70 -14.10 -0.12
CA LEU A 183 24.15 -14.31 -0.02
C LEU A 183 24.50 -15.69 0.56
N PRO A 184 25.70 -16.23 0.26
CA PRO A 184 26.18 -17.47 0.87
C PRO A 184 26.24 -17.38 2.40
N ALA A 185 25.94 -18.48 3.08
CA ALA A 185 25.92 -18.56 4.54
C ALA A 185 27.34 -18.41 5.14
N MET A 186 27.68 -17.17 5.51
CA MET A 186 28.87 -16.82 6.29
C MET A 186 28.46 -16.52 7.75
N PRO A 187 29.34 -16.65 8.76
CA PRO A 187 28.99 -16.39 10.17
C PRO A 187 28.39 -14.99 10.42
N VAL A 188 28.89 -13.98 9.71
CA VAL A 188 28.35 -12.61 9.79
C VAL A 188 26.98 -12.50 9.11
N VAL A 189 26.81 -13.14 7.95
CA VAL A 189 25.54 -13.15 7.18
C VAL A 189 24.44 -13.85 7.95
N THR A 190 24.74 -15.01 8.55
CA THR A 190 23.80 -15.78 9.38
C THR A 190 23.36 -15.00 10.62
N THR A 191 24.29 -14.31 11.29
CA THR A 191 23.93 -13.41 12.41
C THR A 191 22.98 -12.30 11.93
N LEU A 192 23.27 -11.65 10.79
CA LEU A 192 22.39 -10.62 10.24
C LEU A 192 21.00 -11.14 9.84
N MET A 193 20.90 -12.33 9.24
CA MET A 193 19.62 -12.97 8.90
C MET A 193 18.74 -13.20 10.14
N THR A 194 19.33 -13.59 11.26
CA THR A 194 18.58 -13.79 12.51
C THR A 194 18.07 -12.48 13.12
N LEU A 195 18.84 -11.40 12.97
CA LEU A 195 18.49 -10.07 13.49
C LEU A 195 17.49 -9.34 12.58
N LEU A 196 17.54 -9.57 11.27
CA LEU A 196 16.68 -8.96 10.27
C LEU A 196 16.04 -10.02 9.36
N PRO A 197 15.07 -10.81 9.87
CA PRO A 197 14.36 -11.77 9.03
C PRO A 197 13.58 -11.08 7.91
N VAL A 198 13.64 -11.65 6.71
CA VAL A 198 12.99 -11.07 5.51
C VAL A 198 11.48 -10.98 5.66
N GLY A 199 10.85 -11.98 6.29
CA GLY A 199 9.42 -11.97 6.58
C GLY A 199 9.00 -10.80 7.48
N PHE A 200 9.79 -10.50 8.52
CA PHE A 200 9.50 -9.43 9.47
C PHE A 200 9.65 -8.05 8.82
N THR A 201 10.77 -7.81 8.13
CA THR A 201 11.03 -6.52 7.48
C THR A 201 10.04 -6.25 6.34
N GLN A 202 9.65 -7.27 5.58
CA GLN A 202 8.60 -7.16 4.55
C GLN A 202 7.24 -6.74 5.16
N ARG A 203 6.85 -7.36 6.29
CA ARG A 203 5.61 -7.01 7.00
C ARG A 203 5.64 -5.59 7.53
N LEU A 204 6.79 -5.13 8.03
CA LEU A 204 6.96 -3.75 8.47
C LEU A 204 6.70 -2.76 7.33
N VAL A 205 7.30 -2.98 6.15
CA VAL A 205 7.03 -2.16 4.95
C VAL A 205 5.55 -2.16 4.61
N PHE A 206 4.93 -3.34 4.55
CA PHE A 206 3.51 -3.49 4.21
C PHE A 206 2.60 -2.74 5.18
N VAL A 207 2.85 -2.81 6.49
CA VAL A 207 2.09 -2.08 7.51
C VAL A 207 2.22 -0.57 7.32
N VAL A 208 3.44 -0.09 7.07
CA VAL A 208 3.68 1.35 6.87
C VAL A 208 3.01 1.85 5.59
N ASP A 209 3.08 1.08 4.52
CA ASP A 209 2.40 1.35 3.25
C ASP A 209 0.88 1.38 3.41
N PHE A 210 0.32 0.45 4.17
CA PHE A 210 -1.10 0.47 4.53
C PHE A 210 -1.45 1.75 5.30
N CYS A 211 -0.65 2.12 6.31
CA CYS A 211 -0.84 3.36 7.06
C CYS A 211 -0.73 4.61 6.18
N LEU A 212 0.15 4.62 5.17
CA LEU A 212 0.25 5.71 4.20
C LEU A 212 -1.04 5.85 3.38
N LEU A 213 -1.60 4.74 2.88
CA LEU A 213 -2.88 4.79 2.16
C LEU A 213 -4.03 5.28 3.05
N VAL A 214 -4.10 4.80 4.30
CA VAL A 214 -5.08 5.29 5.28
C VAL A 214 -4.90 6.78 5.53
N ALA A 215 -3.66 7.26 5.69
CA ALA A 215 -3.36 8.67 5.89
C ALA A 215 -3.83 9.54 4.71
N LEU A 216 -3.58 9.08 3.47
CA LEU A 216 -4.07 9.75 2.25
C LEU A 216 -5.60 9.73 2.16
N LEU A 217 -6.24 8.64 2.56
CA LEU A 217 -7.69 8.54 2.59
C LEU A 217 -8.31 9.49 3.62
N VAL A 218 -7.73 9.58 4.81
CA VAL A 218 -8.12 10.55 5.84
C VAL A 218 -7.91 11.98 5.34
N ALA A 219 -6.83 12.23 4.59
CA ALA A 219 -6.59 13.54 3.96
C ALA A 219 -7.73 13.88 2.99
N ALA A 220 -8.14 12.96 2.12
CA ALA A 220 -9.25 13.15 1.19
C ALA A 220 -10.56 13.54 1.92
N VAL A 221 -10.91 12.79 2.98
CA VAL A 221 -12.11 13.06 3.77
C VAL A 221 -12.06 14.44 4.44
N ARG A 222 -10.90 14.83 4.97
CA ARG A 222 -10.70 16.15 5.59
C ARG A 222 -10.83 17.27 4.56
N THR A 223 -10.19 17.15 3.40
CA THR A 223 -10.26 18.14 2.32
C THR A 223 -11.69 18.32 1.83
N ALA A 224 -12.45 17.24 1.62
CA ALA A 224 -13.84 17.33 1.19
C ALA A 224 -14.73 18.08 2.21
N ARG A 225 -14.47 17.91 3.52
CA ARG A 225 -15.20 18.63 4.58
C ARG A 225 -14.83 20.11 4.64
N LEU A 226 -13.56 20.47 4.41
CA LEU A 226 -13.12 21.86 4.38
C LEU A 226 -13.82 22.64 3.26
N HIS A 227 -13.84 22.09 2.04
CA HIS A 227 -14.57 22.70 0.92
C HIS A 227 -16.07 22.88 1.20
N GLN A 228 -16.68 21.99 1.99
CA GLN A 228 -18.09 22.15 2.39
C GLN A 228 -18.28 23.28 3.42
N GLY A 229 -17.30 23.48 4.31
CA GLY A 229 -17.33 24.52 5.34
C GLY A 229 -17.12 25.93 4.78
N GLU A 230 -16.31 26.09 3.74
CA GLU A 230 -16.08 27.40 3.08
C GLU A 230 -17.30 27.92 2.30
N LEU A 231 -18.28 27.06 2.02
CA LEU A 231 -19.50 27.40 1.28
C LEU A 231 -20.73 27.63 2.17
N ARG A 232 -20.58 27.55 3.49
CA ARG A 232 -21.62 27.86 4.49
C ARG A 232 -21.36 29.21 5.12
#